data_AF-A0A7J3NNZ0-F1
#
_entry.id   AF-A0A7J3NNZ0-F1
#
_cell.length_a   1.000
_cell.length_b   1.000
_cell.length_c   1.000
_cell.angle_alpha   90.00
_cell.angle_beta   90.00
_cell.angle_gamma   90.00
#
_symmetry.space_group_name_H-M   'P 1'
#
loop_
_entity.id
_entity.type
_entity.pdbx_description
1 polymer ?
#
loop_
_entity_poly.entity_id
_entity_poly.type
_entity_poly.pdbx_seq_one_letter_code
_entity_poly.pdbx_strand_id
1 'polypeptide(L)'
;MEKLKDVWEYYPTYSVDRSGKRVLIIHAYASLKNLGKFNIQNEEQIKKLWISALSDVPSLDNKKAINDSLFEVRIEGGEVEVRVVIPQDYVK
;
A
#
# COMPACT_ATOMS: atom_id res chain seq x y z
N MET A 1 8.31 4.15 16.73
CA MET A 1 7.66 4.18 15.41
C MET A 1 7.35 2.76 15.04
N GLU A 2 6.07 2.40 15.04
CA GLU A 2 5.62 1.09 14.55
C GLU A 2 5.91 1.02 13.05
N LYS A 3 6.57 -0.06 12.65
CA LYS A 3 6.96 -0.28 11.27
C LYS A 3 5.76 -0.84 10.51
N LEU A 4 5.79 -0.68 9.19
CA LEU A 4 4.80 -1.22 8.24
C LEU A 4 4.34 -2.67 8.58
N LYS A 5 5.29 -3.51 9.02
CA LYS A 5 5.07 -4.91 9.44
C LYS A 5 4.22 -5.12 10.71
N ASP A 6 4.10 -4.11 11.57
CA ASP A 6 3.49 -4.27 12.90
C ASP A 6 1.96 -4.26 12.81
N VAL A 7 1.42 -3.74 11.71
CA VAL A 7 -0.03 -3.66 11.43
C VAL A 7 -0.40 -4.41 10.16
N TRP A 8 0.49 -4.42 9.16
CA TRP A 8 0.21 -4.97 7.83
C TRP A 8 1.09 -6.17 7.51
N GLU A 9 0.47 -7.23 7.00
CA GLU A 9 1.16 -8.25 6.23
C GLU A 9 1.20 -7.79 4.77
N TYR A 10 2.38 -7.70 4.18
CA TYR A 10 2.53 -7.19 2.82
C TYR A 10 3.35 -8.12 1.93
N TYR A 11 3.02 -8.14 0.65
CA TYR A 11 3.81 -8.83 -0.35
C TYR A 11 3.84 -8.07 -1.68
N PRO A 12 5.02 -7.97 -2.31
CA PRO A 12 5.18 -7.41 -3.64
C PRO A 12 4.92 -8.45 -4.74
N THR A 13 4.27 -8.03 -5.81
CA THR A 13 4.07 -8.81 -7.04
C THR A 13 4.46 -7.96 -8.24
N TYR A 14 5.25 -8.51 -9.17
CA TYR A 14 5.54 -7.85 -10.44
C TYR A 14 4.52 -8.29 -11.50
N SER A 15 4.01 -7.35 -12.27
CA SER A 15 3.06 -7.61 -13.36
C SER A 15 3.35 -6.73 -14.57
N VAL A 16 2.61 -6.95 -15.65
CA VAL A 16 2.62 -6.12 -16.86
C VAL A 16 1.23 -5.53 -17.04
N ASP A 17 1.13 -4.21 -17.14
CA ASP A 17 -0.14 -3.54 -17.37
C ASP A 17 -0.63 -3.72 -18.82
N ARG A 18 -1.83 -3.20 -19.12
CA ARG A 18 -2.43 -3.30 -20.46
C ARG A 18 -1.64 -2.57 -21.55
N SER A 19 -0.76 -1.64 -21.17
CA SER A 19 0.11 -0.90 -22.10
C SER A 19 1.42 -1.64 -22.41
N GLY A 20 1.67 -2.80 -21.77
CA GLY A 20 2.90 -3.57 -21.91
C GLY A 20 4.02 -3.10 -20.98
N LYS A 21 3.74 -2.17 -20.06
CA LYS A 21 4.72 -1.68 -19.09
C LYS A 21 4.74 -2.56 -17.85
N ARG A 22 5.92 -2.77 -17.28
CA ARG A 22 6.07 -3.48 -16.01
C ARG A 22 5.62 -2.61 -14.85
N VAL A 23 4.91 -3.21 -13.90
CA VAL A 23 4.42 -2.56 -12.69
C VAL A 23 4.75 -3.41 -11.46
N LEU A 24 5.08 -2.75 -10.37
CA LEU A 24 5.13 -3.34 -9.04
C LEU A 24 3.77 -3.14 -8.39
N ILE A 25 3.17 -4.22 -7.91
CA ILE A 25 1.92 -4.21 -7.17
C ILE A 25 2.27 -4.61 -5.74
N ILE A 26 1.93 -3.78 -4.77
CA ILE A 26 2.09 -4.11 -3.36
C ILE A 26 0.69 -4.36 -2.79
N HIS A 27 0.49 -5.56 -2.28
CA HIS A 27 -0.70 -5.92 -1.51
C HIS A 27 -0.37 -5.84 -0.03
N ALA A 28 -1.28 -5.29 0.75
CA ALA A 28 -1.16 -5.19 2.20
C ALA A 28 -2.48 -5.54 2.87
N TYR A 29 -2.42 -6.48 3.81
CA TYR A 29 -3.56 -6.99 4.54
C TYR A 29 -3.46 -6.66 6.01
N ALA A 30 -4.56 -6.22 6.61
CA ALA A 30 -4.68 -6.03 8.04
C ALA A 30 -6.10 -6.37 8.51
N SER A 31 -6.21 -6.92 9.73
CA SER A 31 -7.54 -7.08 10.35
C SER A 31 -8.08 -5.72 10.82
N LEU A 32 -9.38 -5.47 10.63
CA LEU A 32 -10.06 -4.29 11.17
C LEU A 32 -9.89 -4.19 12.69
N LYS A 33 -9.81 -5.33 13.39
CA LYS A 33 -9.55 -5.37 14.84
C LYS A 33 -8.18 -4.77 15.19
N ASN A 34 -7.14 -5.08 14.40
CA ASN A 34 -5.81 -4.53 14.64
C ASN A 34 -5.77 -3.04 14.29
N LEU A 35 -6.36 -2.63 13.15
CA LEU A 35 -6.47 -1.22 12.78
C LEU A 35 -7.25 -0.39 13.82
N GLY A 36 -8.30 -0.98 14.40
CA GLY A 36 -9.09 -0.34 15.47
C GLY A 36 -8.29 -0.04 16.74
N LYS A 37 -7.24 -0.81 17.07
CA LYS A 37 -6.34 -0.51 18.20
C LYS A 37 -5.59 0.80 17.99
N PHE A 38 -5.41 1.21 16.74
CA PHE A 38 -4.73 2.45 16.34
C PHE A 38 -5.72 3.56 15.96
N ASN A 39 -7.01 3.37 16.25
CA ASN A 39 -8.06 4.32 15.89
C ASN A 39 -8.16 4.60 14.37
N ILE A 40 -7.81 3.61 13.55
CA ILE A 40 -7.93 3.65 12.09
C ILE A 40 -9.25 2.99 11.73
N GLN A 41 -10.19 3.80 11.23
CA GLN A 41 -11.58 3.39 11.05
C GLN A 41 -12.13 3.70 9.65
N ASN A 42 -11.42 4.53 8.87
CA ASN A 42 -11.88 4.93 7.54
C ASN A 42 -10.79 4.81 6.47
N GLU A 43 -11.23 4.85 5.21
CA GLU A 43 -10.39 4.71 4.03
C GLU A 43 -9.29 5.79 3.97
N GLU A 44 -9.58 7.03 4.38
CA GLU A 44 -8.61 8.12 4.37
C GLU A 44 -7.45 7.87 5.35
N GLN A 45 -7.75 7.37 6.55
CA GLN A 45 -6.74 7.00 7.55
C GLN A 45 -5.91 5.81 7.08
N ILE A 46 -6.55 4.80 6.48
CA ILE A 46 -5.88 3.63 5.90
C ILE A 46 -4.90 4.08 4.82
N LYS A 47 -5.34 4.95 3.90
CA LYS A 47 -4.51 5.55 2.84
C LYS A 47 -3.31 6.30 3.44
N LYS A 48 -3.54 7.17 4.42
CA LYS A 48 -2.46 7.94 5.08
C LYS A 48 -1.44 7.03 5.75
N LEU A 49 -1.89 6.00 6.47
CA LEU A 49 -1.00 5.05 7.12
C LEU A 49 -0.11 4.36 6.08
N TRP A 50 -0.71 3.83 5.01
CA TRP A 50 0.03 3.10 4.01
C TRP A 50 0.97 3.99 3.18
N ILE A 51 0.56 5.22 2.84
CA ILE A 51 1.44 6.21 2.19
C ILE A 51 2.65 6.54 3.07
N SER A 52 2.42 6.75 4.37
CA SER A 52 3.52 6.95 5.33
C SER A 52 4.46 5.75 5.32
N ALA A 53 3.90 4.54 5.28
CA ALA A 53 4.67 3.31 5.30
C ALA A 53 5.48 3.10 4.01
N LEU A 54 4.93 3.45 2.84
CA LEU A 54 5.64 3.45 1.56
C LEU A 54 6.75 4.51 1.51
N SER A 55 6.54 5.66 2.17
CA SER A 55 7.55 6.72 2.26
C SER A 55 8.83 6.28 3.00
N ASP A 56 8.76 5.23 3.80
CA ASP A 56 9.92 4.67 4.48
C ASP A 56 10.69 3.65 3.62
N VAL A 57 10.19 3.31 2.42
CA VAL A 57 10.83 2.35 1.51
C VAL A 57 11.94 3.06 0.72
N PRO A 58 13.23 2.74 0.92
CA PRO A 58 14.33 3.51 0.34
C PRO A 58 14.41 3.48 -1.19
N SER A 59 13.83 2.47 -1.84
CA SER A 59 13.87 2.25 -3.30
C SER A 59 12.70 2.90 -4.05
N LEU A 60 11.75 3.52 -3.35
CA LEU A 60 10.63 4.24 -3.94
C LEU A 60 10.97 5.73 -4.04
N ASP A 61 10.97 6.30 -5.25
CA ASP A 61 11.19 7.74 -5.44
C ASP A 61 9.93 8.50 -4.99
N ASN A 62 9.93 8.84 -3.70
CA ASN A 62 8.80 8.81 -2.77
C ASN A 62 7.63 9.77 -2.99
N LYS A 63 7.67 10.67 -3.98
CA LYS A 63 6.57 11.64 -4.16
C LYS A 63 5.82 11.46 -5.46
N LYS A 64 6.54 11.29 -6.57
CA LYS A 64 5.89 11.12 -7.87
C LYS A 64 5.30 9.72 -8.03
N ALA A 65 6.03 8.70 -7.57
CA ALA A 65 5.59 7.30 -7.59
C ALA A 65 4.27 7.10 -6.82
N ILE A 66 4.18 7.70 -5.63
CA ILE A 66 3.02 7.59 -4.75
C ILE A 66 1.85 8.40 -5.32
N ASN A 67 2.09 9.62 -5.82
CA ASN A 67 1.04 10.44 -6.41
C ASN A 67 0.43 9.83 -7.70
N ASP A 68 1.25 9.15 -8.50
CA ASP A 68 0.82 8.50 -9.73
C ASP A 68 0.32 7.06 -9.50
N SER A 69 0.42 6.55 -8.26
CA SER A 69 0.01 5.18 -7.95
C SER A 69 -1.51 5.04 -7.83
N LEU A 70 -2.03 3.95 -8.39
CA LEU A 70 -3.42 3.56 -8.16
C LEU A 70 -3.53 2.93 -6.78
N PHE A 71 -4.41 3.50 -5.96
CA PHE A 71 -4.62 3.10 -4.58
C PHE A 71 -6.03 2.58 -4.39
N GLU A 72 -6.15 1.27 -4.19
CA GLU A 72 -7.43 0.60 -3.94
C GLU A 72 -7.48 0.13 -2.49
N VAL A 73 -8.58 0.42 -1.80
CA VAL A 73 -8.88 -0.12 -0.47
C VAL A 73 -10.10 -1.00 -0.59
N ARG A 74 -10.01 -2.23 -0.10
CA ARG A 74 -11.13 -3.16 -0.01
C ARG A 74 -11.31 -3.56 1.43
N ILE A 75 -12.56 -3.54 1.90
CA ILE A 75 -12.93 -3.92 3.25
C ILE A 75 -13.95 -5.04 3.13
N GLU A 76 -13.59 -6.25 3.55
CA GLU A 76 -14.44 -7.42 3.44
C GLU A 76 -14.19 -8.38 4.61
N GLY A 77 -15.24 -8.98 5.17
CA GLY A 77 -15.10 -10.07 6.14
C GLY A 77 -14.36 -9.74 7.44
N GLY A 78 -14.16 -8.46 7.80
CA GLY A 78 -13.36 -8.07 8.96
C GLY A 78 -11.89 -7.74 8.65
N GLU A 79 -11.52 -7.78 7.38
CA GLU A 79 -10.17 -7.52 6.88
C GLU A 79 -10.16 -6.30 5.96
N VAL A 80 -8.98 -5.71 5.83
CA VAL A 80 -8.68 -4.61 4.92
C VAL A 80 -7.56 -5.06 4.01
N GLU A 81 -7.79 -5.01 2.71
CA GLU A 81 -6.75 -5.09 1.69
C GLU A 81 -6.49 -3.69 1.15
N VAL A 82 -5.22 -3.30 1.14
CA VAL A 82 -4.72 -2.15 0.41
C VAL A 82 -3.88 -2.64 -0.75
N ARG A 83 -4.22 -2.18 -1.95
CA ARG A 83 -3.45 -2.47 -3.16
C ARG A 83 -2.92 -1.18 -3.75
N VAL A 84 -1.61 -1.15 -3.96
CA VAL A 84 -0.93 -0.03 -4.61
C VAL A 84 -0.23 -0.52 -5.86
N VAL A 85 -0.51 0.13 -6.99
CA VAL A 85 0.14 -0.16 -8.27
C VAL A 85 1.13 0.94 -8.59
N ILE A 86 2.40 0.58 -8.68
CA ILE A 86 3.52 1.48 -8.89
C ILE A 86 4.18 1.14 -10.23
N PRO A 87 4.20 2.06 -11.20
CA PRO A 87 4.96 1.86 -12.44
C PRO A 87 6.43 1.57 -12.15
N GLN A 88 7.03 0.58 -12.83
CA GLN A 88 8.42 0.19 -12.58
C GLN A 88 9.41 1.35 -12.85
N ASP A 89 9.05 2.29 -13.73
CA ASP A 89 9.81 3.52 -14.01
C ASP A 89 10.11 4.35 -12.73
N TYR A 90 9.39 4.09 -11.64
CA TYR A 90 9.54 4.76 -10.34
C TYR A 90 10.23 3.93 -9.25
N VAL A 91 10.62 2.69 -9.54
CA VAL A 91 11.33 1.80 -8.62
C VAL A 91 12.80 1.77 -9.04
N LYS A 92 13.69 2.28 -8.18
CA LYS A 92 15.14 2.37 -8.44
C LYS A 92 15.93 1.25 -7.77
#